data_AF-A0A7V9I650-F1
#
_entry.id   AF-A0A7V9I650-F1
#
_cell.length_a   1.000
_cell.length_b   1.000
_cell.length_c   1.000
_cell.angle_alpha   90.00
_cell.angle_beta   90.00
_cell.angle_gamma   90.00
#
_symmetry.space_group_name_H-M   'P 1'
#
loop_
_entity.id
_entity.type
_entity.pdbx_description
1 polymer ?
#
loop_
_entity_poly.entity_id
_entity_poly.type
_entity_poly.pdbx_seq_one_letter_code
_entity_poly.pdbx_strand_id
1 'polypeptide(L)' 'MSILRPGVPTRIHPERASVENLIGEIADLVLERQAMRSTGSPHELLELNRTKLVSAHWELSHALIERHCPPKAENDSAAA' A
#
# COMPACT_ATOMS: atom_id res chain seq x y z
N MET A 1 16.36 14.46 -32.98
CA MET A 1 16.57 14.16 -31.54
C MET A 1 15.50 13.15 -31.12
N SER A 2 15.81 11.86 -31.12
CA SER A 2 14.89 10.82 -30.67
C SER A 2 15.13 10.57 -29.18
N ILE A 3 14.13 10.86 -28.35
CA ILE A 3 14.18 10.51 -26.92
C ILE A 3 13.62 9.08 -26.81
N LEU A 4 14.53 8.14 -26.55
CA LEU A 4 14.18 6.77 -26.18
C LEU A 4 13.38 6.80 -24.88
N ARG A 5 12.13 6.36 -24.95
CA ARG A 5 11.26 6.22 -23.78
C ARG A 5 11.83 5.06 -22.95
N PRO A 6 12.21 5.25 -21.67
CA PRO A 6 12.67 4.15 -20.85
C PRO A 6 11.52 3.15 -20.66
N GLY A 7 11.81 1.88 -20.94
CA GLY A 7 10.86 0.77 -20.85
C GLY A 7 10.26 0.67 -19.44
N VAL A 8 8.97 0.36 -19.38
CA VAL A 8 8.26 0.11 -18.13
C VAL A 8 8.93 -1.09 -17.46
N PRO A 9 9.47 -0.97 -16.23
CA PRO A 9 10.01 -2.12 -15.55
C PRO A 9 8.87 -3.08 -15.25
N THR A 10 9.01 -4.32 -15.72
CA THR A 10 8.20 -5.47 -15.29
C THR A 10 8.21 -5.48 -13.77
N ARG A 11 7.05 -5.20 -13.16
CA ARG A 11 6.91 -5.31 -11.71
C ARG A 11 7.08 -6.78 -11.35
N ILE A 12 8.28 -7.13 -10.90
CA ILE A 12 8.43 -8.24 -9.98
C ILE A 12 7.72 -7.75 -8.71
N HIS A 13 6.48 -8.18 -8.51
CA HIS A 13 5.77 -7.98 -7.26
C HIS A 13 6.31 -9.06 -6.30
N PRO A 14 7.27 -8.77 -5.40
CA PRO A 14 7.38 -9.58 -4.20
C PRO A 14 5.99 -9.59 -3.57
N GLU A 15 5.49 -10.77 -3.24
CA GLU A 15 4.13 -11.05 -2.75
C GLU A 15 3.59 -9.86 -1.94
N ARG A 16 2.84 -8.96 -2.60
CA ARG A 16 2.29 -7.80 -1.92
C ARG A 16 1.28 -8.32 -0.92
N ALA A 17 1.31 -7.77 0.30
CA ALA A 17 0.33 -8.09 1.31
C ALA A 17 -1.08 -7.94 0.72
N SER A 18 -1.94 -8.92 0.98
CA SER A 18 -3.34 -8.86 0.54
C SER A 18 -4.06 -7.69 1.23
N VAL A 19 -5.16 -7.25 0.61
CA VAL A 19 -6.04 -6.21 1.18
C VAL A 19 -6.47 -6.59 2.59
N GLU A 20 -6.82 -7.86 2.80
CA GLU A 20 -7.28 -8.40 4.08
C GLU A 20 -6.17 -8.37 5.14
N ASN A 21 -4.92 -8.70 4.77
CA ASN A 21 -3.78 -8.63 5.68
C ASN A 21 -3.48 -7.18 6.10
N LEU A 22 -3.54 -6.23 5.16
CA LEU A 22 -3.31 -4.81 5.42
C LEU A 22 -4.38 -4.22 6.35
N ILE A 23 -5.65 -4.64 6.20
CA ILE A 23 -6.73 -4.25 7.12
C ILE A 23 -6.44 -4.75 8.53
N GLY A 24 -6.00 -6.01 8.66
CA GLY A 24 -5.60 -6.59 9.95
C GLY A 24 -4.44 -5.83 10.59
N GLU A 25 -3.38 -5.57 9.83
CA GLU A 25 -2.21 -4.81 10.30
C GLU A 25 -2.59 -3.41 10.78
N ILE A 26 -3.44 -2.69 10.03
CA ILE A 26 -3.93 -1.37 10.43
C ILE A 26 -4.71 -1.46 11.74
N ALA A 27 -5.57 -2.47 11.91
CA ALA A 27 -6.32 -2.66 13.14
C ALA A 27 -5.38 -2.91 14.34
N ASP A 28 -4.38 -3.77 14.16
CA ASP A 28 -3.38 -4.06 15.20
C ASP A 28 -2.57 -2.81 15.57
N LEU A 29 -2.12 -2.02 14.58
CA LEU A 29 -1.40 -0.77 14.81
C LEU A 29 -2.27 0.28 15.53
N VAL A 30 -3.57 0.34 15.24
CA VAL A 30 -4.51 1.20 15.97
C VAL A 30 -4.63 0.75 17.42
N LEU A 31 -4.77 -0.55 17.68
CA LEU A 31 -4.83 -1.09 19.05
C LEU A 31 -3.55 -0.80 19.82
N GLU A 32 -2.38 -1.04 19.21
CA GLU A 32 -1.08 -0.70 19.78
C GLU A 32 -1.01 0.80 20.13
N ARG A 33 -1.48 1.67 19.24
CA ARG A 33 -1.53 3.12 19.49
C ARG A 33 -2.38 3.48 20.69
N GLN A 34 -3.56 2.87 20.83
CA GLN A 34 -4.43 3.13 21.97
C GLN A 34 -3.81 2.63 23.27
N ALA A 35 -3.17 1.47 23.24
CA ALA A 35 -2.42 0.96 24.38
C ALA A 35 -1.30 1.94 24.77
N MET A 36 -0.49 2.40 23.82
CA MET A 36 0.56 3.39 24.08
C MET A 36 0.05 4.69 24.70
N ARG A 37 -1.11 5.18 24.24
CA ARG A 37 -1.75 6.37 24.83
C ARG A 37 -2.24 6.12 26.26
N SER A 38 -2.84 4.97 26.51
CA SER A 38 -3.34 4.60 27.84
C SER A 38 -2.22 4.44 28.88
N THR A 39 -1.04 3.98 28.46
CA THR A 39 0.12 3.77 29.33
C THR A 39 1.04 4.98 29.44
N GLY A 40 0.75 6.07 28.72
CA GLY A 40 1.60 7.27 28.71
C GLY A 40 2.96 7.03 28.05
N SER A 41 2.99 6.23 26.99
CA SER A 41 4.23 5.89 26.26
C SER A 41 4.92 7.15 25.71
N PRO A 42 6.26 7.12 25.54
CA PRO A 42 7.01 8.23 24.97
C PRO A 42 6.49 8.69 23.60
N HIS A 43 6.60 9.98 23.33
CA HIS A 43 6.15 10.59 22.08
C HIS A 43 6.79 9.94 20.84
N GLU A 44 8.06 9.57 20.93
CA GLU A 44 8.81 8.92 19.84
C GLU A 44 8.18 7.60 19.39
N LEU A 45 7.66 6.79 20.32
CA LEU A 45 6.96 5.54 19.99
C LEU A 45 5.62 5.81 19.30
N LEU A 46 4.92 6.87 19.71
CA LEU A 46 3.68 7.30 19.05
C LEU A 46 3.96 7.78 17.61
N GLU A 47 5.06 8.48 17.36
CA GLU A 47 5.42 8.91 16.00
C GLU A 47 5.90 7.75 15.12
N LEU A 48 6.61 6.77 15.70
CA LEU A 48 6.95 5.54 14.99
C LEU A 48 5.70 4.76 14.57
N ASN A 49 4.76 4.54 15.50
CA ASN A 49 3.50 3.87 15.20
C ASN A 49 2.64 4.67 14.18
N ARG A 50 2.65 6.01 14.25
CA ARG A 50 2.00 6.86 13.23
C ARG A 50 2.60 6.61 11.85
N THR A 51 3.92 6.53 11.75
CA THR A 51 4.60 6.30 10.47
C THR A 51 4.23 4.95 9.88
N LYS A 52 4.17 3.90 10.71
CA LYS A 52 3.69 2.57 10.30
C LYS A 52 2.24 2.60 9.79
N LEU A 53 1.34 3.27 10.51
CA LEU A 53 -0.07 3.43 10.10
C LEU A 53 -0.20 4.09 8.72
N VAL A 54 0.56 5.16 8.47
CA VAL A 54 0.54 5.85 7.18
C VAL A 54 1.08 4.94 6.06
N SER A 55 2.14 4.17 6.32
CA SER A 55 2.67 3.21 5.35
C SER A 55 1.64 2.14 4.99
N ALA A 56 1.04 1.48 6.00
CA ALA A 56 0.05 0.44 5.78
C ALA A 56 -1.20 0.96 5.04
N HIS A 57 -1.65 2.18 5.35
CA HIS A 57 -2.75 2.83 4.61
C HIS A 57 -2.38 3.16 3.15
N TRP A 58 -1.15 3.59 2.90
CA TRP A 58 -0.66 3.82 1.54
C TRP A 58 -0.65 2.51 0.75
N GLU A 59 -0.14 1.43 1.34
CA GLU A 59 -0.12 0.10 0.73
C GLU A 59 -1.54 -0.42 0.46
N LEU A 60 -2.45 -0.26 1.42
CA LEU A 60 -3.86 -0.64 1.27
C LEU A 60 -4.52 0.10 0.10
N SER A 61 -4.24 1.40 -0.02
CA SER A 61 -4.76 2.20 -1.14
C SER A 61 -4.28 1.66 -2.49
N HIS A 62 -2.99 1.33 -2.60
CA HIS A 62 -2.44 0.71 -3.83
C HIS A 62 -3.03 -0.67 -4.10
N ALA A 63 -3.16 -1.51 -3.08
CA ALA A 63 -3.74 -2.85 -3.21
C ALA A 63 -5.19 -2.80 -3.69
N LEU A 64 -5.99 -1.85 -3.17
CA LEU A 64 -7.37 -1.63 -3.61
C LEU A 64 -7.44 -1.13 -5.06
N ILE A 65 -6.57 -0.19 -5.44
CA ILE A 65 -6.49 0.30 -6.83
C ILE A 65 -6.15 -0.87 -7.77
N GLU A 66 -5.15 -1.69 -7.43
CA GLU A 66 -4.78 -2.84 -8.27
C GLU A 66 -5.89 -3.88 -8.37
N ARG A 67 -6.64 -4.13 -7.29
CA ARG A 67 -7.77 -5.07 -7.27
C ARG A 67 -8.94 -4.62 -8.14
N HIS A 68 -9.22 -3.32 -8.19
CA HIS A 68 -10.42 -2.77 -8.83
C HIS A 68 -10.19 -2.04 -10.15
N CYS A 69 -8.95 -1.65 -10.45
CA CYS A 69 -8.55 -1.05 -11.71
C CYS A 69 -7.53 -1.97 -12.40
N PRO A 70 -7.96 -3.13 -12.94
CA PRO A 70 -7.06 -4.01 -13.67
C PRO A 70 -6.38 -3.22 -14.80
N PRO A 71 -5.08 -3.44 -15.03
CA PRO A 71 -4.39 -2.76 -16.12
C PRO A 71 -5.11 -3.08 -17.43
N LYS A 72 -5.36 -2.04 -18.24
CA LYS A 72 -5.95 -2.14 -19.57
C LYS A 72 -5.01 -2.93 -20.49
N ALA A 73 -5.03 -4.25 -20.38
CA ALA A 73 -4.59 -5.15 -21.43
C ALA A 73 -5.87 -5.62 -22.14
N GLU A 74 -5.88 -5.57 -23.47
CA GLU A 74 -6.89 -6.20 -24.37
C GLU A 74 -8.14 -5.40 -24.80
N ASN A 75 -8.14 -4.07 -24.79
CA ASN A 75 -9.19 -3.31 -25.53
C ASN A 75 -8.79 -2.91 -26.96
N ASP A 76 -7.60 -3.31 -27.45
CA ASP A 76 -7.12 -3.03 -28.81
C ASP A 76 -7.29 -4.20 -29.79
N SER A 77 -7.78 -5.37 -29.36
CA SER A 77 -8.04 -6.50 -30.28
C SER A 77 -9.43 -6.46 -30.95
N ALA A 78 -10.27 -5.47 -30.61
CA ALA A 78 -11.60 -5.28 -31.20
C ALA A 78 -11.68 -4.15 -32.26
N ALA A 79 -10.53 -3.58 -32.64
CA ALA A 79 -10.44 -2.52 -33.64
C ALA A 79 -9.31 -2.77 -34.66
N ALA A 80 -9.34 -3.93 -35.34
CA ALA A 80 -8.65 -4.14 -36.62
C ALA A 80 -9.33 -5.27 -37.41
#